data_AF-A0A1Q2D2X6-F1
#
_entry.id   AF-A0A1Q2D2X6-F1
#
_cell.length_a   1.000
_cell.length_b   1.000
_cell.length_c   1.000
_cell.angle_alpha   90.00
_cell.angle_beta   90.00
_cell.angle_gamma   90.00
#
_symmetry.space_group_name_H-M   'P 1'
#
loop_
_entity.id
_entity.type
_entity.pdbx_description
1 polymer ?
#
loop_
_entity_poly.entity_id
_entity_poly.type
_entity_poly.pdbx_seq_one_letter_code
_entity_poly.pdbx_strand_id
1 'polypeptide(L)'
;MHERGRQQPPGLQAEIDEYRAKIVRAERDYDDGLLEAADLKRNRDRSNEAIARLEAEIRALPRGAVHIPVLAVENPAQHFLDADLNTQRQTIEVLATVRLWPQPRGRKGFDPASVDVDFGDQVEIPVLAE
;
A
#
# COMPACT_ATOMS: atom_id res chain seq x y z
N MET A 1 22.68 -17.15 24.42
CA MET A 1 22.82 -15.95 23.56
C MET A 1 21.45 -15.64 23.01
N HIS A 2 20.82 -14.55 23.44
CA HIS A 2 19.50 -14.14 22.93
C HIS A 2 19.73 -13.36 21.65
N GLU A 3 19.45 -13.98 20.50
CA GLU A 3 19.33 -13.29 19.22
C GLU A 3 18.23 -12.25 19.37
N ARG A 4 18.61 -10.97 19.35
CA ARG A 4 17.67 -9.87 19.32
C ARG A 4 16.90 -10.00 18.02
N GLY A 5 15.62 -10.36 18.12
CA GLY A 5 14.68 -10.32 17.01
C GLY A 5 14.85 -8.97 16.32
N ARG A 6 15.33 -9.03 15.07
CA ARG A 6 15.50 -7.89 14.19
C ARG A 6 14.08 -7.35 13.97
N GLN A 7 13.68 -6.35 14.76
CA GLN A 7 12.43 -5.64 14.55
C GLN A 7 12.47 -5.12 13.12
N GLN A 8 11.69 -5.74 12.25
CA GLN A 8 11.51 -5.27 10.88
C GLN A 8 10.95 -3.85 11.01
N PRO A 9 11.59 -2.82 10.42
CA PRO A 9 10.99 -1.50 10.43
C PRO A 9 9.59 -1.61 9.81
N PRO A 10 8.57 -0.94 10.36
CA PRO A 10 7.27 -0.84 9.71
C PRO A 10 7.48 -0.42 8.25
N GLY A 11 6.71 -0.99 7.32
CA GLY A 11 6.80 -0.60 5.92
C GLY A 11 6.63 0.91 5.77
N LEU A 12 7.22 1.53 4.74
CA LEU A 12 7.22 3.00 4.54
C LEU A 12 5.80 3.61 4.64
N GLN A 13 4.76 2.84 4.27
CA GLN A 13 3.36 3.25 4.42
C GLN A 13 2.91 3.35 5.89
N ALA A 14 3.28 2.39 6.73
CA ALA A 14 2.96 2.42 8.16
C ALA A 14 3.69 3.59 8.86
N GLU A 15 4.91 3.93 8.42
CA GLU A 15 5.61 5.13 8.90
C GLU A 15 4.89 6.42 8.49
N ILE A 16 4.36 6.51 7.26
CA ILE A 16 3.50 7.63 6.83
C ILE A 16 2.24 7.73 7.71
N ASP A 17 1.59 6.60 8.00
CA ASP A 17 0.37 6.58 8.81
C ASP A 17 0.65 6.98 10.27
N GLU A 18 1.82 6.64 10.81
CA GLU A 18 2.27 7.15 12.10
C GLU A 18 2.41 8.68 12.10
N TYR A 19 3.00 9.27 11.05
CA TYR A 19 3.11 10.73 10.93
C TYR A 19 1.75 11.41 10.78
N ARG A 20 0.82 10.80 10.04
CA ARG A 20 -0.58 11.27 9.96
C ARG A 20 -1.25 11.23 11.33
N ALA A 21 -1.09 10.14 12.07
CA ALA A 21 -1.61 10.03 13.44
C ALA A 21 -0.97 11.03 14.41
N LYS A 22 0.30 11.40 14.22
CA LYS A 22 0.96 12.48 14.99
C LYS A 22 0.32 13.84 14.69
N ILE A 23 0.00 14.14 13.43
CA ILE A 23 -0.70 15.38 13.03
C ILE A 23 -2.08 15.44 13.70
N VAL A 24 -2.88 14.38 13.57
CA VAL A 24 -4.23 14.32 14.17
C VAL A 24 -4.19 14.51 15.69
N ARG A 25 -3.21 13.91 16.38
CA ARG A 25 -3.02 14.13 17.83
C ARG A 25 -2.68 15.58 18.15
N ALA A 26 -1.75 16.19 17.42
CA ALA A 26 -1.38 17.59 17.62
C ALA A 26 -2.54 18.56 17.36
N GLU A 27 -3.39 18.25 16.38
CA GLU A 27 -4.61 19.02 16.08
C GLU A 27 -5.62 18.93 17.23
N ARG A 28 -5.86 17.72 17.74
CA ARG A 28 -6.71 17.55 18.91
C ARG A 28 -6.17 18.29 20.14
N ASP A 29 -4.86 18.21 20.39
CA ASP A 29 -4.24 18.91 21.51
C ASP A 29 -4.40 20.44 21.36
N TYR A 30 -4.40 20.97 20.14
CA TYR A 30 -4.69 22.37 19.87
C TYR A 30 -6.15 22.73 20.16
N ASP A 31 -7.09 21.90 19.70
CA ASP A 31 -8.52 22.09 19.93
C ASP A 31 -8.87 22.02 21.43
N ASP A 32 -8.18 21.15 22.18
CA ASP A 32 -8.30 21.00 23.64
C ASP A 32 -7.53 22.12 24.40
N GLY A 33 -6.85 23.04 23.69
CA GLY A 33 -6.09 24.15 24.27
C GLY A 33 -4.79 23.76 24.96
N LEU A 34 -4.30 22.54 24.73
CA LEU A 34 -3.07 21.98 25.29
C LEU A 34 -1.83 22.29 24.45
N LEU A 35 -2.02 22.77 23.21
CA LEU A 35 -0.96 23.09 22.26
C LEU A 35 -1.17 24.49 21.67
N GLU A 36 -0.09 25.28 21.53
CA GLU A 36 -0.17 26.59 20.89
C GLU A 36 -0.18 26.50 19.36
N ALA A 37 -0.76 27.51 18.69
CA ALA A 37 -0.85 27.55 17.22
C ALA A 37 0.53 27.50 16.54
N ALA A 38 1.54 28.16 17.12
CA ALA A 38 2.90 28.15 16.60
C ALA A 38 3.53 26.75 16.69
N ASP A 39 3.18 25.99 17.72
CA ASP A 39 3.70 24.65 17.96
C ASP A 39 2.99 23.62 17.07
N LEU A 40 1.67 23.75 16.90
CA LEU A 40 0.91 23.00 15.91
C LEU A 40 1.50 23.16 14.52
N LYS A 41 1.79 24.41 14.11
CA LYS A 41 2.40 24.69 12.81
C LYS A 41 3.74 23.95 12.65
N ARG A 42 4.64 24.06 13.65
CA ARG A 42 5.95 23.38 13.59
C ARG A 42 5.81 21.85 13.54
N ASN A 43 4.87 21.28 14.28
CA ASN A 43 4.61 19.84 14.27
C ASN A 43 4.04 19.35 12.94
N ARG A 44 3.10 20.09 12.35
CA ARG A 44 2.54 19.82 11.02
C ARG A 44 3.61 19.91 9.94
N ASP A 45 4.38 21.00 9.92
CA ASP A 45 5.42 21.23 8.91
C ASP A 45 6.46 20.08 8.94
N ARG A 46 6.98 19.73 10.12
CA ARG A 46 7.93 18.60 10.27
C ARG A 46 7.33 17.25 9.84
N SER A 47 6.08 16.99 10.21
CA SER A 47 5.44 15.70 9.87
C SER A 47 5.13 15.60 8.38
N ASN A 48 4.69 16.69 7.76
CA ASN A 48 4.44 16.76 6.32
C ASN A 48 5.74 16.63 5.51
N GLU A 49 6.86 17.22 5.96
CA GLU A 49 8.17 17.02 5.33
C GLU A 49 8.59 15.55 5.36
N ALA A 50 8.40 14.88 6.50
CA ALA A 50 8.71 13.45 6.63
C ALA A 50 7.81 12.60 5.71
N ILE A 51 6.51 12.88 5.66
CA ILE A 51 5.57 12.20 4.74
C ILE A 51 6.00 12.41 3.29
N ALA A 52 6.28 13.65 2.88
CA ALA A 52 6.70 13.95 1.51
C ALA A 52 7.98 13.21 1.10
N ARG A 53 8.94 13.09 2.02
CA ARG A 53 10.16 12.28 1.81
C ARG A 53 9.82 10.80 1.62
N LEU A 54 9.01 10.22 2.51
CA LEU A 54 8.64 8.80 2.45
C LEU A 54 7.81 8.48 1.19
N GLU A 55 6.92 9.38 0.78
CA GLU A 55 6.16 9.24 -0.47
C GLU A 55 7.07 9.31 -1.71
N ALA A 56 8.11 10.15 -1.68
CA ALA A 56 9.12 10.19 -2.73
C ALA A 56 9.96 8.89 -2.77
N GLU A 57 10.28 8.33 -1.61
CA GLU A 57 10.97 7.05 -1.49
C GLU A 57 10.12 5.91 -2.06
N ILE A 58 8.83 5.84 -1.71
CA ILE A 58 7.87 4.88 -2.30
C ILE A 58 7.82 5.02 -3.83
N ARG A 59 7.76 6.26 -4.34
CA ARG A 59 7.73 6.51 -5.79
C ARG A 59 9.01 6.09 -6.50
N ALA A 60 10.15 6.12 -5.80
CA ALA A 60 11.45 5.73 -6.33
C ALA A 60 11.71 4.22 -6.26
N LEU A 61 10.91 3.46 -5.49
CA LEU A 61 11.03 2.02 -5.44
C LEU A 61 10.76 1.41 -6.84
N PRO A 62 11.56 0.41 -7.27
CA PRO A 62 11.28 -0.32 -8.50
C PRO A 62 9.84 -0.86 -8.45
N ARG A 63 9.09 -0.73 -9.56
CA ARG A 63 7.77 -1.37 -9.71
C ARG A 63 7.95 -2.88 -9.55
N GLY A 64 7.65 -3.38 -8.34
CA GLY A 64 7.97 -4.75 -7.88
C GLY A 64 8.42 -4.83 -6.42
N ALA A 65 8.91 -3.72 -5.82
CA ALA A 65 9.24 -3.62 -4.39
C ALA A 65 8.17 -2.87 -3.58
N VAL A 66 6.95 -2.77 -4.12
CA VAL A 66 5.85 -2.05 -3.50
C VAL A 66 5.25 -2.95 -2.40
N HIS A 67 5.49 -2.54 -1.16
CA HIS A 67 4.74 -3.03 0.00
C HIS A 67 3.25 -2.84 -0.27
N ILE A 68 2.54 -3.88 -0.68
CA ILE A 68 1.10 -3.79 -0.92
C ILE A 68 0.40 -3.82 0.45
N PRO A 69 -0.13 -2.71 0.98
CA PRO A 69 -0.76 -2.70 2.31
C PRO A 69 -1.99 -3.61 2.36
N VAL A 70 -2.62 -3.86 1.20
CA VAL A 70 -3.68 -4.86 1.01
C VAL A 70 -3.28 -6.25 1.49
N LEU A 71 -2.00 -6.65 1.39
CA LEU A 71 -1.56 -7.98 1.83
C LEU A 71 -1.34 -8.07 3.35
N ALA A 72 -1.33 -6.94 4.06
CA ALA A 72 -1.04 -6.87 5.49
C ALA A 72 -2.30 -6.80 6.38
N VAL A 73 -3.50 -6.82 5.78
CA VAL A 73 -4.78 -6.80 6.51
C VAL A 73 -5.34 -8.21 6.69
N GLU A 74 -6.27 -8.38 7.64
CA GLU A 74 -6.84 -9.68 8.00
C GLU A 74 -7.56 -10.38 6.83
N ASN A 75 -8.20 -9.61 5.94
CA ASN A 75 -8.80 -10.13 4.71
C ASN A 75 -8.33 -9.33 3.47
N PRO A 76 -7.18 -9.70 2.90
CA PRO A 76 -6.60 -9.03 1.73
C PRO A 76 -7.52 -9.03 0.51
N ALA A 77 -8.24 -10.13 0.28
CA ALA A 77 -9.13 -10.27 -0.86
C ALA A 77 -10.30 -9.29 -0.79
N GLN A 78 -10.95 -9.21 0.38
CA GLN A 78 -12.05 -8.27 0.58
C GLN A 78 -11.56 -6.81 0.51
N HIS A 79 -10.41 -6.52 1.12
CA HIS A 79 -9.83 -5.17 1.07
C HIS A 79 -9.42 -4.75 -0.35
N PHE A 80 -8.98 -5.68 -1.20
CA PHE A 80 -8.75 -5.40 -2.62
C PHE A 80 -10.06 -5.03 -3.34
N LEU A 81 -11.14 -5.79 -3.11
CA LEU A 81 -12.44 -5.57 -3.74
C LEU A 81 -13.07 -4.23 -3.32
N ASP A 82 -12.88 -3.83 -2.06
CA ASP A 82 -13.43 -2.58 -1.51
C ASP A 82 -12.55 -1.35 -1.82
N ALA A 83 -11.33 -1.55 -2.31
CA ALA A 83 -10.41 -0.47 -2.64
C ALA A 83 -10.83 0.28 -3.91
N ASP A 84 -10.31 1.51 -4.05
CA ASP A 84 -10.50 2.27 -5.29
C ASP A 84 -9.77 1.64 -6.49
N LEU A 85 -10.19 2.02 -7.70
CA LEU A 85 -9.66 1.47 -8.96
C LEU A 85 -8.14 1.66 -9.13
N ASN A 86 -7.56 2.70 -8.52
CA ASN A 86 -6.12 2.92 -8.60
C ASN A 86 -5.37 1.92 -7.73
N THR A 87 -5.83 1.69 -6.50
CA THR A 87 -5.28 0.66 -5.61
C THR A 87 -5.45 -0.75 -6.18
N GLN A 88 -6.60 -1.06 -6.78
CA GLN A 88 -6.82 -2.34 -7.45
C GLN A 88 -5.81 -2.54 -8.60
N ARG A 89 -5.64 -1.53 -9.46
CA ARG A 89 -4.68 -1.59 -10.58
C ARG A 89 -3.26 -1.81 -10.09
N GLN A 90 -2.81 -1.05 -9.10
CA GLN A 90 -1.48 -1.20 -8.52
C GLN A 90 -1.26 -2.58 -7.92
N THR A 91 -2.27 -3.13 -7.25
CA THR A 91 -2.21 -4.48 -6.68
C THR A 91 -2.04 -5.54 -7.78
N ILE A 92 -2.82 -5.42 -8.87
CA ILE A 92 -2.69 -6.31 -10.03
C ILE A 92 -1.31 -6.17 -10.68
N GLU A 93 -0.80 -4.96 -10.90
CA GLU A 93 0.51 -4.72 -11.52
C GLU A 93 1.68 -5.37 -10.75
N VAL A 94 1.55 -5.51 -9.43
CA VAL A 94 2.57 -6.18 -8.61
C VAL A 94 2.41 -7.70 -8.64
N LEU A 95 1.16 -8.20 -8.57
CA LEU A 95 0.89 -9.63 -8.36
C LEU A 95 0.78 -10.43 -9.65
N ALA A 96 0.46 -9.79 -10.78
CA ALA A 96 0.15 -10.50 -12.01
C ALA A 96 0.55 -9.72 -13.26
N THR A 97 0.97 -10.47 -14.26
CA THR A 97 1.03 -9.99 -15.64
C THR A 97 -0.28 -10.32 -16.33
N VAL A 98 -1.05 -9.31 -16.71
CA VAL A 98 -2.30 -9.47 -17.47
C VAL A 98 -2.03 -9.17 -18.95
N ARG A 99 -2.32 -10.13 -19.82
CA ARG A 99 -2.18 -9.99 -21.28
C ARG A 99 -3.56 -10.05 -21.94
N LEU A 100 -3.79 -9.16 -22.90
CA LEU A 100 -4.99 -9.17 -23.72
C LEU A 100 -4.62 -9.59 -25.15
N TRP A 101 -5.12 -10.72 -25.60
CA TRP A 101 -4.88 -11.25 -26.93
C TRP A 101 -5.75 -10.56 -27.99
N PRO A 102 -5.25 -10.43 -29.24
CA PRO A 102 -6.03 -9.88 -30.34
C PRO A 102 -7.32 -10.66 -30.57
N GLN A 103 -8.44 -9.94 -30.62
CA GLN A 103 -9.73 -10.51 -31.01
C GLN A 103 -9.95 -10.40 -32.52
N PRO A 104 -10.63 -11.39 -33.15
CA PRO A 104 -11.02 -11.32 -34.55
C PRO A 104 -11.86 -10.07 -34.83
N ARG A 105 -11.49 -9.32 -35.87
CA ARG A 105 -12.19 -8.09 -36.28
C ARG A 105 -13.63 -8.45 -36.70
N GLY A 106 -14.59 -7.64 -36.27
CA GLY A 106 -16.02 -7.82 -36.63
C GLY A 106 -16.84 -8.61 -35.61
N ARG A 107 -16.23 -9.16 -34.55
CA ARG A 107 -16.97 -9.69 -33.41
C ARG A 107 -17.39 -8.54 -32.49
N LYS A 108 -18.68 -8.50 -32.13
CA LYS A 108 -19.21 -7.51 -31.19
C LYS A 108 -19.07 -8.04 -29.76
N GLY A 109 -18.49 -7.24 -28.87
CA GLY A 109 -18.38 -7.54 -27.44
C GLY A 109 -16.97 -7.94 -26.99
N PHE A 110 -16.81 -8.06 -25.68
CA PHE A 110 -15.58 -8.52 -25.03
C PHE A 110 -15.61 -10.05 -24.88
N ASP A 111 -14.50 -10.70 -25.20
CA ASP A 111 -14.33 -12.13 -25.00
C ASP A 111 -13.41 -12.38 -23.81
N PRO A 112 -13.94 -12.89 -22.67
CA PRO A 112 -13.11 -13.16 -21.49
C PRO A 112 -11.95 -14.12 -21.78
N ALA A 113 -12.10 -15.04 -22.73
CA ALA A 113 -11.04 -15.99 -23.10
C ALA A 113 -9.85 -15.33 -23.82
N SER A 114 -9.97 -14.05 -24.21
CA SER A 114 -8.85 -13.27 -24.74
C SER A 114 -7.94 -12.70 -23.65
N VAL A 115 -8.30 -12.81 -22.38
CA VAL A 115 -7.46 -12.38 -21.26
C VAL A 115 -6.67 -13.57 -20.73
N ASP A 116 -5.36 -13.39 -20.64
CA ASP A 116 -4.43 -14.32 -20.00
C ASP A 116 -3.86 -13.63 -18.76
N VAL A 117 -3.88 -14.33 -17.63
CA VAL A 117 -3.40 -13.81 -16.34
C VAL A 117 -2.32 -14.75 -15.81
N ASP A 118 -1.11 -14.21 -15.71
CA ASP A 118 0.08 -14.92 -15.28
C ASP A 118 0.52 -14.35 -13.92
N PHE A 119 0.39 -15.15 -12.87
CA PHE A 119 0.80 -14.78 -11.50
C PHE A 119 2.28 -15.11 -11.21
N GLY A 120 3.05 -15.57 -12.20
CA GLY A 120 4.40 -16.10 -12.03
C GLY A 120 4.44 -17.51 -11.42
N ASP A 121 5.63 -18.13 -11.42
CA ASP A 121 5.85 -19.42 -10.75
C ASP A 121 5.64 -19.26 -9.24
N GLN A 122 4.63 -19.93 -8.71
CA GLN A 122 4.28 -19.84 -7.30
C GLN A 122 5.37 -20.48 -6.44
N VAL A 123 5.91 -19.70 -5.50
CA VAL A 123 6.49 -20.27 -4.28
C VAL A 123 5.38 -21.10 -3.64
N GLU A 124 5.56 -22.41 -3.52
CA GLU A 124 4.67 -23.27 -2.75
C GLU A 124 4.48 -22.64 -1.35
N ILE A 125 3.29 -22.09 -1.09
CA ILE A 125 2.92 -21.69 0.26
C ILE A 125 2.39 -22.97 0.90
N PRO A 126 3.12 -23.61 1.84
CA PRO A 126 2.57 -24.73 2.56
C PRO A 126 1.38 -24.21 3.36
N VAL A 127 0.18 -24.60 2.93
CA VAL A 127 -1.02 -24.44 3.75
C VAL A 127 -0.76 -25.25 5.01
N LEU A 128 -0.47 -24.56 6.12
CA LEU A 128 -0.49 -25.19 7.43
C LEU A 128 -1.93 -25.63 7.67
N ALA A 129 -2.15 -26.94 7.52
CA ALA A 129 -3.38 -27.58 7.95
C ALA A 129 -3.55 -27.35 9.45
N GLU A 130 -4.80 -27.05 9.84
CA GLU A 130 -5.25 -26.84 11.22
C GLU A 130 -4.86 -27.96 12.19
#